data_AF-A0A9W6ZT72-F1
#
_entry.id   AF-A0A9W6ZT72-F1
#
_cell.length_a   1.000
_cell.length_b   1.000
_cell.length_c   1.000
_cell.angle_alpha   90.00
_cell.angle_beta   90.00
_cell.angle_gamma   90.00
#
_symmetry.space_group_name_H-M   'P 1'
#
loop_
_entity.id
_entity.type
_entity.pdbx_description
1 polymer ?
#
loop_
_entity_poly.entity_id
_entity_poly.type
_entity_poly.pdbx_seq_one_letter_code
_entity_poly.pdbx_strand_id
1 'polypeptide(L)'
;MIQNLTEDPTEDPSASTSNARNKPFHDHASPALAPPSPVTAPSRTPPRLRPPPLVSCLFLLVITTLFVVAKAGITKSGENQGTCYARDNCFGTGSADGTYSNNEHCTFTFSDSSDFAVGRFDTESTHDKLIVNGTQYSGTSGPIAGSVTAGQQHTWSSDNSVQKSGFEG
;
A
#
# COMPACT_ATOMS: atom_id res chain seq x y z
N MET A 1 0.97 47.46 50.36
CA MET A 1 -0.11 46.61 50.89
C MET A 1 -0.37 45.53 49.85
N ILE A 2 0.02 44.31 50.23
CA ILE A 2 -0.33 42.97 49.72
C ILE A 2 0.02 42.57 48.27
N GLN A 3 0.96 41.63 48.22
CA GLN A 3 1.38 40.76 47.12
C GLN A 3 0.28 39.74 46.79
N ASN A 4 0.25 39.22 45.55
CA ASN A 4 0.20 37.77 45.38
C ASN A 4 0.82 37.32 44.05
N LEU A 5 1.93 36.60 44.21
CA LEU A 5 2.63 35.79 43.21
C LEU A 5 1.93 34.43 43.11
N THR A 6 1.97 33.78 41.95
CA THR A 6 2.06 32.32 41.93
C THR A 6 2.90 31.92 40.71
N GLU A 7 4.18 31.70 40.98
CA GLU A 7 5.14 31.04 40.10
C GLU A 7 4.92 29.53 40.19
N ASP A 8 5.06 28.85 39.05
CA ASP A 8 4.99 27.40 38.91
C ASP A 8 6.36 26.77 39.21
N PRO A 9 6.50 25.91 40.23
CA PRO A 9 7.78 25.29 40.53
C PRO A 9 7.97 23.95 39.81
N THR A 10 9.08 23.92 39.09
CA THR A 10 9.77 22.75 38.55
C THR A 10 10.27 21.83 39.68
N GLU A 11 10.32 20.52 39.38
CA GLU A 11 11.05 19.40 40.01
C GLU A 11 10.39 18.57 41.13
N ASP A 12 10.24 17.26 40.88
CA ASP A 12 10.95 16.24 41.68
C ASP A 12 11.21 14.96 40.86
N PRO A 13 12.49 14.54 40.69
CA PRO A 13 12.90 13.25 40.19
C PRO A 13 13.04 12.22 41.33
N SER A 14 12.15 11.24 41.39
CA SER A 14 12.33 10.07 42.26
C SER A 14 12.47 8.78 41.46
N ALA A 15 13.71 8.30 41.45
CA ALA A 15 14.11 6.97 41.06
C ALA A 15 13.41 5.90 41.91
N SER A 16 12.91 4.84 41.27
CA SER A 16 12.67 3.55 41.91
C SER A 16 13.43 2.48 41.12
N THR A 17 14.61 2.16 41.63
CA THR A 17 15.40 0.99 41.27
C THR A 17 14.75 -0.24 41.89
N SER A 18 14.16 -1.13 41.07
CA SER A 18 13.84 -2.49 41.50
C SER A 18 14.85 -3.48 40.89
N ASN A 19 15.68 -3.97 41.80
CA ASN A 19 16.71 -4.99 41.60
C ASN A 19 16.07 -6.32 41.15
N ALA A 20 16.19 -6.66 39.87
CA ALA A 20 15.97 -8.03 39.40
C ALA A 20 17.29 -8.80 39.51
N ARG A 21 17.39 -9.56 40.60
CA ARG A 21 18.52 -10.41 40.96
C ARG A 21 18.72 -11.52 39.93
N ASN A 22 19.89 -11.55 39.29
CA ASN A 22 20.41 -12.70 38.54
C ASN A 22 20.35 -13.96 39.42
N LYS A 23 19.55 -14.95 39.02
CA LYS A 23 19.62 -16.32 39.57
C LYS A 23 20.63 -17.14 38.75
N PRO A 24 21.50 -17.92 39.40
CA PRO A 24 22.44 -18.79 38.71
C PRO A 24 21.73 -19.98 38.03
N PHE A 25 22.21 -20.26 36.83
CA PHE A 25 21.87 -21.38 35.96
C PHE A 25 22.24 -22.70 36.67
N HIS A 26 21.27 -23.59 36.90
CA HIS A 26 21.52 -24.95 37.39
C HIS A 26 21.38 -25.91 36.21
N ASP A 27 22.51 -26.24 35.58
CA ASP A 27 22.62 -27.32 34.59
C ASP A 27 22.26 -28.66 35.23
N HIS A 28 21.07 -29.18 34.91
CA HIS A 28 20.73 -30.58 35.14
C HIS A 28 20.96 -31.34 33.83
N ALA A 29 22.13 -31.96 33.73
CA ALA A 29 22.45 -32.88 32.65
C ALA A 29 21.45 -34.05 32.67
N SER A 30 20.64 -34.18 31.62
CA SER A 30 19.79 -35.35 31.42
C SER A 30 20.64 -36.54 30.95
N PRO A 31 20.43 -37.76 31.47
CA PRO A 31 21.15 -38.93 31.00
C PRO A 31 20.73 -39.30 29.57
N ALA A 32 21.72 -39.49 28.69
CA ALA A 32 21.49 -39.93 27.32
C ALA A 32 20.93 -41.36 27.30
N LEU A 33 19.75 -41.54 26.71
CA LEU A 33 19.17 -42.85 26.43
C LEU A 33 19.95 -43.55 25.30
N ALA A 34 20.22 -44.84 25.47
CA ALA A 34 20.87 -45.67 24.48
C ALA A 34 20.04 -45.77 23.18
N PRO A 35 20.67 -45.89 22.00
CA PRO A 35 19.94 -45.98 20.73
C PRO A 35 19.21 -47.33 20.59
N PRO A 36 18.01 -47.36 19.99
CA PRO A 36 17.29 -48.60 19.72
C PRO A 36 17.97 -49.41 18.60
N SER A 37 17.90 -50.74 18.70
CA SER A 37 18.43 -51.67 17.69
C SER A 37 17.72 -51.51 16.32
N PRO A 38 18.41 -51.77 15.20
CA PRO A 38 17.83 -51.61 13.87
C PRO A 38 16.78 -52.69 13.57
N VAL A 39 15.55 -52.26 13.29
CA VAL A 39 14.47 -53.13 12.80
C VAL A 39 14.56 -53.23 11.28
N THR A 40 14.75 -54.43 10.76
CA THR A 40 14.75 -54.70 9.31
C THR A 40 13.32 -54.57 8.76
N ALA A 41 13.10 -53.60 7.87
CA ALA A 41 11.81 -53.40 7.21
C ALA A 41 11.56 -54.47 6.12
N PRO A 42 10.33 -54.97 5.95
CA PRO A 42 9.99 -55.90 4.88
C PRO A 42 9.96 -55.18 3.51
N SER A 43 10.50 -55.85 2.49
CA SER A 43 10.55 -55.36 1.11
C SER A 43 9.13 -55.19 0.54
N ARG A 44 8.72 -53.95 0.31
CA ARG A 44 7.44 -53.62 -0.34
C ARG A 44 7.69 -53.41 -1.83
N THR A 45 7.10 -54.26 -2.66
CA THR A 45 7.10 -54.06 -4.12
C THR A 45 6.29 -52.78 -4.43
N PRO A 46 6.85 -51.81 -5.18
CA PRO A 46 6.14 -50.57 -5.46
C PRO A 46 4.95 -50.82 -6.39
N PRO A 47 3.80 -50.15 -6.16
CA PRO A 47 2.68 -50.21 -7.10
C PRO A 47 3.10 -49.59 -8.44
N ARG A 48 2.72 -50.25 -9.53
CA ARG A 48 3.03 -49.81 -10.89
C ARG A 48 2.22 -48.55 -11.21
N LEU A 49 2.89 -47.39 -11.29
CA LEU A 49 2.23 -46.13 -11.66
C LEU A 49 1.76 -46.18 -13.12
N ARG A 50 0.47 -45.92 -13.34
CA ARG A 50 -0.12 -45.72 -14.67
C ARG A 50 0.10 -44.25 -15.07
N PRO A 51 0.67 -43.95 -16.26
CA PRO A 51 0.89 -42.56 -16.66
C PRO A 51 -0.44 -41.85 -16.90
N PRO A 52 -0.59 -40.59 -16.46
CA PRO A 52 -1.80 -39.80 -16.71
C PRO A 52 -1.95 -39.48 -18.22
N PRO A 53 -3.20 -39.27 -18.71
CA PRO A 53 -3.43 -38.88 -20.10
C PRO A 53 -2.82 -37.50 -20.39
N LEU A 54 -2.14 -37.37 -21.53
CA LEU A 54 -1.40 -36.17 -21.99
C LEU A 54 -2.26 -34.89 -22.17
N VAL A 55 -3.58 -34.96 -21.96
CA VAL A 55 -4.52 -33.87 -22.23
C VAL A 55 -4.58 -32.82 -21.11
N SER A 56 -3.91 -33.07 -19.97
CA SER A 56 -4.02 -32.26 -18.76
C SER A 56 -3.17 -30.97 -18.76
N CYS A 57 -2.13 -30.85 -19.60
CA CYS A 57 -1.25 -29.67 -19.57
C CYS A 57 -1.71 -28.53 -20.50
N LEU A 58 -2.24 -28.84 -21.68
CA LEU A 58 -2.62 -27.81 -22.67
C LEU A 58 -3.80 -26.96 -22.17
N PHE A 59 -4.75 -27.59 -21.47
CA PHE A 59 -5.91 -26.91 -20.88
C PHE A 59 -5.51 -25.99 -19.71
N LEU A 60 -4.53 -26.39 -18.89
CA LEU A 60 -3.99 -25.55 -17.82
C LEU A 60 -3.16 -24.38 -18.36
N LEU A 61 -2.36 -24.56 -19.43
CA LEU A 61 -1.58 -23.48 -20.03
C LEU A 61 -2.46 -22.40 -20.68
N VAL A 62 -3.58 -22.76 -21.30
CA VAL A 62 -4.52 -21.79 -21.89
C VAL A 62 -5.28 -21.03 -20.80
N ILE A 63 -5.65 -21.71 -19.70
CA ILE A 63 -6.31 -21.06 -18.55
C ILE A 63 -5.30 -20.16 -17.81
N THR A 64 -4.07 -20.61 -17.53
CA THR A 64 -3.07 -19.77 -16.86
C THR A 64 -2.66 -18.58 -17.71
N THR A 65 -2.42 -18.73 -19.02
CA THR A 65 -2.07 -17.58 -19.87
C THR A 65 -3.19 -16.55 -19.98
N LEU A 66 -4.46 -16.97 -19.95
CA LEU A 66 -5.61 -16.04 -19.96
C LEU A 66 -5.83 -15.33 -18.60
N PHE A 67 -5.43 -15.95 -17.48
CA PHE A 67 -5.52 -15.38 -16.13
C PHE A 67 -4.23 -14.69 -15.62
N VAL A 68 -3.09 -14.85 -16.31
CA VAL A 68 -1.77 -14.30 -15.88
C VAL A 68 -1.43 -12.97 -16.56
N VAL A 69 -2.21 -12.50 -17.53
CA VAL A 69 -2.10 -11.09 -17.96
C VAL A 69 -2.73 -10.24 -16.85
N ALA A 70 -1.92 -9.79 -15.89
CA ALA A 70 -2.32 -8.74 -14.96
C ALA A 70 -2.89 -7.60 -15.81
N LYS A 71 -4.17 -7.27 -15.62
CA LYS A 71 -4.82 -6.24 -16.44
C LYS A 71 -4.06 -4.93 -16.22
N ALA A 72 -3.38 -4.47 -17.27
CA ALA A 72 -2.78 -3.16 -17.35
C ALA A 72 -3.82 -2.09 -17.01
N GLY A 73 -3.44 -1.10 -16.21
CA GLY A 73 -4.35 -0.02 -15.83
C GLY A 73 -3.92 0.79 -14.62
N ILE A 74 -4.78 1.76 -14.28
CA ILE A 74 -4.59 2.67 -13.16
C ILE A 74 -5.43 2.19 -11.98
N THR A 75 -4.83 2.13 -10.79
CA THR A 75 -5.54 1.86 -9.55
C THR A 75 -5.59 3.11 -8.68
N LYS A 76 -6.68 3.29 -7.93
CA LYS A 76 -6.80 4.37 -6.94
C LYS A 76 -6.77 3.82 -5.53
N SER A 77 -6.17 4.58 -4.62
CA SER A 77 -6.14 4.33 -3.18
C SER A 77 -6.15 5.67 -2.43
N GLY A 78 -6.19 5.64 -1.10
CA GLY A 78 -6.15 6.83 -0.24
C GLY A 78 -7.33 6.94 0.73
N GLU A 79 -7.27 7.96 1.59
CA GLU A 79 -8.27 8.26 2.61
C GLU A 79 -9.31 9.23 2.05
N ASN A 80 -10.60 9.01 2.36
CA ASN A 80 -11.70 9.83 1.84
C ASN A 80 -11.61 10.09 0.32
N GLN A 81 -11.65 9.03 -0.49
CA GLN A 81 -11.43 9.15 -1.94
C GLN A 81 -12.50 9.93 -2.71
N GLY A 82 -13.58 10.38 -2.05
CA GLY A 82 -14.65 11.20 -2.61
C GLY A 82 -15.00 10.85 -4.07
N THR A 83 -14.74 11.80 -4.95
CA THR A 83 -15.02 11.78 -6.39
C THR A 83 -13.84 11.32 -7.25
N CYS A 84 -12.71 10.93 -6.63
CA CYS A 84 -11.59 10.39 -7.37
C CYS A 84 -11.99 9.13 -8.12
N TYR A 85 -11.51 8.98 -9.35
CA TYR A 85 -11.75 7.77 -10.12
C TYR A 85 -10.48 7.32 -10.84
N ALA A 86 -10.37 6.01 -10.99
CA ALA A 86 -9.46 5.35 -11.92
C ALA A 86 -10.29 4.30 -12.66
N ARG A 87 -10.44 4.46 -13.98
CA ARG A 87 -11.23 3.58 -14.83
C ARG A 87 -10.46 3.30 -16.11
N ASP A 88 -10.09 2.04 -16.29
CA ASP A 88 -9.20 1.59 -17.36
C ASP A 88 -7.89 2.40 -17.36
N ASN A 89 -7.73 3.30 -18.34
CA ASN A 89 -6.54 4.15 -18.50
C ASN A 89 -6.78 5.61 -18.12
N CYS A 90 -7.95 5.95 -17.57
CA CYS A 90 -8.30 7.31 -17.17
C CYS A 90 -8.22 7.47 -15.66
N PHE A 91 -7.80 8.64 -15.21
CA PHE A 91 -7.75 9.00 -13.80
C PHE A 91 -8.09 10.47 -13.59
N GLY A 92 -8.62 10.79 -12.41
CA GLY A 92 -9.00 12.16 -12.13
C GLY A 92 -9.95 12.31 -10.97
N THR A 93 -10.60 13.47 -10.94
CA THR A 93 -11.68 13.80 -10.02
C THR A 93 -12.92 14.23 -10.81
N GLY A 94 -14.09 13.84 -10.32
CA GLY A 94 -15.34 14.16 -10.98
C GLY A 94 -16.54 13.47 -10.35
N SER A 95 -17.50 14.27 -9.89
CA SER A 95 -18.83 13.82 -9.50
C SER A 95 -19.82 13.94 -10.66
N ALA A 96 -21.04 13.40 -10.47
CA ALA A 96 -22.17 13.67 -11.37
C ALA A 96 -22.49 15.17 -11.47
N ASP A 97 -22.17 15.93 -10.42
CA ASP A 97 -22.39 17.38 -10.33
C ASP A 97 -21.22 18.19 -10.94
N GLY A 98 -20.18 17.52 -11.42
CA GLY A 98 -19.08 18.11 -12.16
C GLY A 98 -17.95 18.70 -11.31
N THR A 99 -17.98 18.55 -9.98
CA THR A 99 -16.93 19.05 -9.06
C THR A 99 -16.31 17.96 -8.19
N TYR A 100 -15.12 18.21 -7.63
CA TYR A 100 -14.54 17.35 -6.60
C TYR A 100 -15.10 17.62 -5.20
N SER A 101 -14.88 16.69 -4.26
CA SER A 101 -15.25 16.85 -2.85
C SER A 101 -14.16 17.50 -2.03
N ASN A 102 -14.54 18.05 -0.88
CA ASN A 102 -13.61 18.51 0.15
C ASN A 102 -12.90 17.32 0.81
N ASN A 103 -11.69 17.56 1.29
CA ASN A 103 -10.87 16.64 2.07
C ASN A 103 -10.57 15.32 1.37
N GLU A 104 -10.50 15.33 0.04
CA GLU A 104 -10.12 14.16 -0.74
C GLU A 104 -8.62 13.88 -0.57
N HIS A 105 -8.25 12.61 -0.42
CA HIS A 105 -6.85 12.18 -0.50
C HIS A 105 -6.76 10.93 -1.38
N CYS A 106 -6.16 11.07 -2.56
CA CYS A 106 -6.11 10.01 -3.55
C CYS A 106 -4.70 9.77 -4.05
N THR A 107 -4.37 8.51 -4.26
CA THR A 107 -3.14 8.06 -4.90
C THR A 107 -3.50 7.20 -6.10
N PHE A 108 -3.09 7.63 -7.28
CA PHE A 108 -3.23 6.91 -8.53
C PHE A 108 -1.93 6.17 -8.82
N THR A 109 -1.99 4.84 -8.89
CA THR A 109 -0.83 3.97 -9.16
C THR A 109 -0.97 3.37 -10.55
N PHE A 110 0.03 3.60 -11.38
CA PHE A 110 0.08 3.13 -12.76
C PHE A 110 0.74 1.76 -12.81
N SER A 111 0.04 0.75 -13.33
CA SER A 111 0.55 -0.63 -13.33
C SER A 111 1.63 -0.85 -14.39
N ASP A 112 1.68 -0.01 -15.42
CA ASP A 112 2.59 -0.11 -16.56
C ASP A 112 3.26 1.22 -16.87
N SER A 113 4.33 1.16 -17.65
CA SER A 113 4.94 2.36 -18.22
C SER A 113 4.13 2.84 -19.42
N SER A 114 3.69 4.09 -19.38
CA SER A 114 2.87 4.69 -20.44
C SER A 114 3.03 6.22 -20.47
N ASP A 115 2.59 6.83 -21.56
CA ASP A 115 2.36 8.26 -21.63
C ASP A 115 0.96 8.60 -21.11
N PHE A 116 0.79 9.81 -20.59
CA PHE A 116 -0.50 10.36 -20.17
C PHE A 116 -0.63 11.80 -20.67
N ALA A 117 -1.88 12.26 -20.78
CA ALA A 117 -2.21 13.64 -21.11
C ALA A 117 -3.38 14.09 -20.24
N VAL A 118 -3.38 15.34 -19.80
CA VAL A 118 -4.47 15.88 -18.98
C VAL A 118 -5.33 16.78 -19.85
N GLY A 119 -6.58 16.36 -20.05
CA GLY A 119 -7.55 17.08 -20.89
C GLY A 119 -8.23 18.25 -20.17
N ARG A 120 -8.31 18.19 -18.84
CA ARG A 120 -8.96 19.21 -18.00
C ARG A 120 -8.19 19.40 -16.71
N PHE A 121 -7.99 20.66 -16.31
CA PHE A 121 -7.39 21.00 -15.02
C PHE A 121 -7.91 22.35 -14.52
N ASP A 122 -8.77 22.32 -13.51
CA ASP A 122 -9.27 23.50 -12.82
C ASP A 122 -9.54 23.14 -11.35
N THR A 123 -8.57 23.49 -10.51
CA THR A 123 -8.57 23.27 -9.07
C THR A 123 -8.53 24.61 -8.34
N GLU A 124 -8.77 24.60 -7.04
CA GLU A 124 -8.48 25.78 -6.23
C GLU A 124 -6.98 26.12 -6.34
N SER A 125 -6.68 27.39 -6.58
CA SER A 125 -5.29 27.82 -6.64
C SER A 125 -4.67 27.73 -5.26
N THR A 126 -3.43 27.28 -5.19
CA THR A 126 -2.60 27.24 -3.97
C THR A 126 -3.00 26.25 -2.87
N HIS A 127 -4.24 25.75 -2.82
CA HIS A 127 -4.75 24.84 -1.79
C HIS A 127 -4.88 23.40 -2.27
N ASP A 128 -5.63 23.17 -3.35
CA ASP A 128 -5.88 21.84 -3.88
C ASP A 128 -4.81 21.40 -4.88
N LYS A 129 -4.18 20.25 -4.63
CA LYS A 129 -2.91 19.87 -5.24
C LYS A 129 -2.98 18.53 -5.95
N LEU A 130 -2.59 18.52 -7.22
CA LEU A 130 -2.15 17.31 -7.91
C LEU A 130 -0.62 17.29 -7.94
N ILE A 131 -0.02 16.18 -7.52
CA ILE A 131 1.42 15.94 -7.63
C ILE A 131 1.63 14.89 -8.72
N VAL A 132 2.30 15.31 -9.80
CA VAL A 132 2.68 14.48 -10.94
C VAL A 132 4.19 14.49 -11.05
N ASN A 133 4.82 13.32 -11.04
CA ASN A 133 6.28 13.17 -11.17
C ASN A 133 7.07 14.07 -10.18
N GLY A 134 6.55 14.21 -8.96
CA GLY A 134 7.13 15.06 -7.90
C GLY A 134 6.87 16.56 -8.06
N THR A 135 6.24 17.00 -9.15
CA THR A 135 5.87 18.40 -9.38
C THR A 135 4.44 18.65 -8.92
N GLN A 136 4.24 19.73 -8.17
CA GLN A 136 2.93 20.12 -7.65
C GLN A 136 2.23 21.09 -8.62
N TYR A 137 0.95 20.82 -8.89
CA TYR A 137 0.08 21.62 -9.74
C TYR A 137 -1.18 22.04 -8.97
N SER A 138 -1.68 23.25 -9.25
CA SER A 138 -2.92 23.79 -8.69
C SER A 138 -3.43 24.94 -9.57
N GLY A 139 -4.70 25.33 -9.41
CA GLY A 139 -5.32 26.37 -10.24
C GLY A 139 -5.70 25.83 -11.61
N THR A 140 -5.44 26.60 -12.66
CA THR A 140 -5.81 26.26 -14.05
C THR A 140 -4.60 25.87 -14.92
N SER A 141 -3.40 25.89 -14.35
CA SER A 141 -2.14 25.54 -15.05
C SER A 141 -1.67 24.15 -14.60
N GLY A 142 -2.36 23.12 -15.11
CA GLY A 142 -2.03 21.72 -14.84
C GLY A 142 -0.85 21.19 -15.66
N PRO A 143 -0.45 19.92 -15.44
CA PRO A 143 0.44 19.24 -16.36
C PRO A 143 -0.28 19.06 -17.70
N ILE A 144 0.43 19.22 -18.82
CA ILE A 144 -0.18 19.03 -20.15
C ILE A 144 -0.12 17.55 -20.55
N ALA A 145 1.07 16.96 -20.40
CA ALA A 145 1.35 15.57 -20.69
C ALA A 145 2.63 15.14 -19.96
N GLY A 146 2.87 13.84 -19.92
CA GLY A 146 4.09 13.26 -19.40
C GLY A 146 4.13 11.76 -19.60
N SER A 147 5.12 11.13 -18.98
CA SER A 147 5.29 9.69 -18.94
C SER A 147 5.36 9.19 -17.51
N VAL A 148 4.90 7.97 -17.30
CA VAL A 148 5.03 7.21 -16.05
C VAL A 148 5.77 5.90 -16.30
N THR A 149 6.42 5.38 -15.27
CA THR A 149 6.92 4.00 -15.22
C THR A 149 5.98 3.12 -14.42
N ALA A 150 5.99 1.80 -14.67
CA ALA A 150 5.27 0.84 -13.86
C ALA A 150 5.53 1.03 -12.34
N GLY A 151 4.45 1.09 -11.55
CA GLY A 151 4.46 1.35 -10.12
C GLY A 151 4.55 2.82 -9.71
N GLN A 152 4.69 3.74 -10.66
CA GLN A 152 4.73 5.18 -10.37
C GLN A 152 3.37 5.67 -9.85
N GLN A 153 3.42 6.71 -9.03
CA GLN A 153 2.25 7.25 -8.34
C GLN A 153 2.05 8.74 -8.65
N HIS A 154 0.80 9.15 -8.75
CA HIS A 154 0.37 10.55 -8.73
C HIS A 154 -0.58 10.74 -7.55
N THR A 155 -0.47 11.84 -6.83
CA THR A 155 -1.28 12.08 -5.62
C THR A 155 -2.12 13.33 -5.75
N TRP A 156 -3.36 13.25 -5.29
CA TRP A 156 -4.32 14.34 -5.24
C TRP A 156 -4.72 14.60 -3.79
N SER A 157 -4.84 15.88 -3.44
CA SER A 157 -5.45 16.29 -2.18
C SER A 157 -6.28 17.56 -2.34
N SER A 158 -7.46 17.60 -1.72
CA SER A 158 -8.26 18.81 -1.57
C SER A 158 -8.39 19.25 -0.10
N ASP A 159 -8.55 20.54 0.13
CA ASP A 159 -8.76 21.10 1.47
C ASP A 159 -10.24 21.03 1.90
N ASN A 160 -10.63 21.75 2.94
CA ASN A 160 -11.99 21.69 3.49
C ASN A 160 -13.01 22.61 2.79
N SER A 161 -12.63 23.30 1.72
CA SER A 161 -13.46 24.31 1.05
C SER A 161 -13.19 24.42 -0.46
N VAL A 162 -13.88 25.37 -1.11
CA VAL A 162 -13.76 25.74 -2.54
C VAL A 162 -13.57 24.56 -3.51
N GLN A 163 -14.69 24.05 -3.97
CA GLN A 163 -14.69 22.97 -4.95
C GLN A 163 -14.74 23.55 -6.35
N LYS A 164 -13.98 22.93 -7.25
CA LYS A 164 -13.98 23.23 -8.68
C LYS A 164 -14.15 21.97 -9.50
N SER A 165 -14.01 22.10 -10.81
CA SER A 165 -14.29 21.02 -11.74
C SER A 165 -13.28 19.88 -11.67
N GLY A 166 -12.07 20.14 -11.16
CA GLY A 166 -11.05 19.12 -10.91
C GLY A 166 -10.16 18.87 -12.11
N PHE A 167 -9.72 17.62 -12.27
CA PHE A 167 -8.88 17.23 -13.40
C PHE A 167 -9.24 15.87 -13.98
N GLU A 168 -8.82 15.64 -15.22
CA GLU A 168 -9.02 14.40 -15.97
C GLU A 168 -7.81 14.15 -16.87
N GLY A 169 -7.22 12.97 -16.77
CA GLY A 169 -6.14 12.49 -17.62
C GLY A 169 -6.13 10.99 -17.83
#